data_AF-A0A6A4WDX2-F1
#
_entry.id   AF-A0A6A4WDX2-F1
#
_cell.length_a   1.000
_cell.length_b   1.000
_cell.length_c   1.000
_cell.angle_alpha   90.00
_cell.angle_beta   90.00
_cell.angle_gamma   90.00
#
_symmetry.space_group_name_H-M   'P 1'
#
loop_
_entity.id
_entity.type
_entity.pdbx_description
1 polymer ?
#
loop_
_entity_poly.entity_id
_entity_poly.type
_entity_poly.pdbx_seq_one_letter_code
_entity_poly.pdbx_strand_id
1 'polypeptide(L)'
;MAKAKKPVKRAAGQAEKVTSIKTKDGRLNPFEIHFNKQKHSVLGQHLPGERGKPGISKAKALKKRKLTLLRELKTRTKSNEFVDRRIGEKTKGMSAEDRLAARFAAERKKQNKQTLFNLEDNTELTHMGQTLSEIEKYEDPRSDDEGDDALGGTVGTGGAVPEGEISREGRSALEAVTLLSVVASGDRAKAQTAACRNL
;
A
#
# COMPACT_ATOMS: atom_id res chain seq x y z
N MET A 1 -23.04 -4.79 51.10
CA MET A 1 -21.58 -5.01 51.19
C MET A 1 -21.16 -6.06 50.17
N ALA A 2 -20.56 -5.66 49.04
CA ALA A 2 -20.09 -6.59 48.01
C ALA A 2 -18.56 -6.74 48.11
N LYS A 3 -18.06 -7.96 48.30
CA LYS A 3 -16.62 -8.22 48.39
C LYS A 3 -16.00 -8.25 46.99
N ALA A 4 -15.06 -7.35 46.72
CA ALA A 4 -14.28 -7.30 45.48
C ALA A 4 -13.33 -8.51 45.38
N LYS A 5 -13.38 -9.25 44.27
CA LYS A 5 -12.42 -10.32 43.95
C LYS A 5 -11.13 -9.70 43.40
N LYS A 6 -9.98 -10.01 44.02
CA LYS A 6 -8.66 -9.55 43.58
C LYS A 6 -8.21 -10.24 42.29
N PRO A 7 -7.53 -9.55 41.36
CA PRO A 7 -7.07 -10.16 40.11
C PRO A 7 -5.88 -11.09 40.35
N VAL A 8 -5.95 -12.30 39.78
CA VAL A 8 -4.86 -13.28 39.80
C VAL A 8 -3.74 -12.81 38.87
N LYS A 9 -2.59 -12.47 39.45
CA LYS A 9 -1.36 -12.17 38.69
C LYS A 9 -0.88 -13.45 37.99
N ARG A 10 -1.15 -13.59 36.69
CA ARG A 10 -0.55 -14.65 35.87
C ARG A 10 0.93 -14.31 35.67
N ALA A 11 1.81 -15.25 36.03
CA ALA A 11 3.26 -15.10 35.95
C ALA A 11 3.71 -14.78 34.51
N ALA A 12 3.99 -13.51 34.24
CA ALA A 12 4.50 -13.00 32.96
C ALA A 12 6.00 -13.31 32.73
N GLY A 13 6.51 -14.41 33.30
CA GLY A 13 7.94 -14.71 33.34
C GLY A 13 8.39 -15.99 32.61
N GLN A 14 7.45 -16.78 32.06
CA GLN A 14 7.80 -18.07 31.43
C GLN A 14 7.62 -18.14 29.91
N ALA A 15 7.03 -17.13 29.28
CA ALA A 15 6.77 -17.15 27.84
C ALA A 15 8.00 -16.76 26.98
N GLU A 16 9.00 -16.08 27.55
CA GLU A 16 10.13 -15.55 26.77
C GLU A 16 11.33 -16.49 26.66
N LYS A 17 11.37 -17.57 27.46
CA LYS A 17 12.52 -18.51 27.51
C LYS A 17 12.50 -19.63 26.46
N VAL A 18 11.65 -19.54 25.45
CA VAL A 18 11.50 -20.59 24.41
C VAL A 18 12.30 -20.28 23.14
N THR A 19 12.86 -19.09 23.00
CA THR A 19 13.54 -18.64 21.76
C THR A 19 15.06 -18.85 21.75
N SER A 20 15.67 -19.31 22.85
CA SER A 20 17.14 -19.29 22.98
C SER A 20 17.78 -20.59 23.49
N ILE A 21 17.11 -21.73 23.42
CA ILE A 21 17.79 -23.03 23.50
C ILE A 21 18.49 -23.28 22.16
N LYS A 22 19.51 -22.49 21.85
CA LYS A 22 20.49 -22.83 20.83
C LYS A 22 21.18 -24.09 21.35
N THR A 23 21.05 -25.20 20.62
CA THR A 23 21.74 -26.45 20.93
C THR A 23 23.21 -26.11 21.17
N LYS A 24 23.70 -26.40 22.37
CA LYS A 24 25.04 -26.01 22.87
C LYS A 24 26.18 -26.53 21.99
N ASP A 25 25.89 -27.49 21.11
CA ASP A 25 26.89 -28.21 20.33
C ASP A 25 27.04 -27.70 18.88
N GLY A 26 26.33 -26.64 18.47
CA GLY A 26 26.40 -26.08 17.10
C GLY A 26 25.94 -27.03 15.98
N ARG A 27 25.66 -28.30 16.33
CA ARG A 27 25.12 -29.34 15.46
C ARG A 27 23.60 -29.21 15.45
N LEU A 28 23.08 -28.85 14.29
CA LEU A 28 21.64 -28.91 14.03
C LEU A 28 21.15 -30.35 14.17
N ASN A 29 19.93 -30.52 14.66
CA ASN A 29 19.30 -31.83 14.73
C ASN A 29 19.32 -32.50 13.34
N PRO A 30 19.80 -33.75 13.20
CA PRO A 30 19.89 -34.43 11.91
C PRO A 30 18.55 -34.56 11.19
N PHE A 31 17.42 -34.60 11.91
CA PHE A 31 16.08 -34.66 11.31
C PHE A 31 15.61 -33.34 10.68
N GLU A 32 16.28 -32.22 10.96
CA GLU A 32 15.95 -30.92 10.37
C GLU A 32 16.60 -30.73 8.99
N ILE A 33 17.52 -31.62 8.61
CA ILE A 33 18.29 -31.57 7.36
C ILE A 33 17.92 -32.77 6.50
N HIS A 34 17.57 -32.51 5.24
CA HIS A 34 17.38 -33.56 4.23
C HIS A 34 18.62 -33.65 3.35
N PHE A 35 19.15 -34.85 3.18
CA PHE A 35 20.33 -35.11 2.35
C PHE A 35 19.94 -35.90 1.10
N ASN A 36 20.33 -35.41 -0.06
CA ASN A 36 20.19 -36.11 -1.34
C ASN A 36 21.46 -36.90 -1.61
N LYS A 37 21.34 -38.21 -1.83
CA LYS A 37 22.48 -39.07 -2.13
C LYS A 37 22.92 -38.87 -3.58
N GLN A 38 24.18 -38.50 -3.79
CA GLN A 38 24.80 -38.47 -5.10
C GLN A 38 25.13 -39.90 -5.55
N LYS A 39 24.74 -40.25 -6.78
CA LYS A 39 24.99 -41.59 -7.35
C LYS A 39 26.45 -41.80 -7.73
N HIS A 40 27.08 -40.80 -8.34
CA HIS A 40 28.48 -40.84 -8.79
C HIS A 40 29.21 -39.60 -8.30
N SER A 41 30.28 -39.78 -7.51
CA SER A 41 31.12 -38.67 -7.04
C SER A 41 32.03 -38.22 -8.17
N VAL A 42 31.86 -36.97 -8.62
CA VAL A 42 32.75 -36.33 -9.58
C VAL A 42 33.53 -35.25 -8.83
N LEU A 43 34.86 -35.36 -8.84
CA LEU A 43 35.72 -34.41 -8.15
C LEU A 43 35.54 -33.00 -8.73
N GLY A 44 35.44 -32.00 -7.85
CA GLY A 44 35.31 -30.59 -8.24
C GLY A 44 33.91 -30.12 -8.65
N GLN A 45 32.89 -30.98 -8.61
CA GLN A 45 31.50 -30.56 -8.90
C GLN A 45 30.72 -30.23 -7.61
N HIS A 46 30.17 -29.01 -7.54
CA HIS A 46 29.20 -28.62 -6.51
C HIS A 46 27.78 -28.75 -7.04
N LEU A 47 27.02 -29.71 -6.52
CA LEU A 47 25.64 -29.95 -6.92
C LEU A 47 24.67 -29.08 -6.10
N PRO A 48 23.95 -28.12 -6.72
CA PRO A 48 22.93 -27.37 -6.00
C PRO A 48 21.82 -28.33 -5.53
N GLY A 49 21.50 -28.28 -4.24
CA GLY A 49 20.44 -29.13 -3.66
C GLY A 49 20.90 -30.46 -3.06
N GLU A 50 22.20 -30.67 -2.83
CA GLU A 50 22.71 -31.81 -2.06
C GLU A 50 22.11 -31.88 -0.64
N ARG A 51 21.84 -30.71 -0.04
CA ARG A 51 21.30 -30.57 1.32
C ARG A 51 20.14 -29.58 1.35
N GLY A 52 19.02 -29.99 1.91
CA GLY A 52 17.82 -29.19 2.10
C GLY A 52 17.48 -28.97 3.58
N LYS A 53 16.81 -27.86 3.89
CA LYS A 53 16.23 -27.57 5.21
C LYS A 53 14.70 -27.53 5.12
N PRO A 54 14.02 -28.69 5.09
CA PRO A 54 12.57 -28.75 4.86
C PRO A 54 11.76 -28.01 5.93
N GLY A 55 12.18 -28.04 7.19
CA GLY A 55 11.51 -27.34 8.29
C GLY A 55 11.45 -25.82 8.08
N ILE A 56 12.59 -25.21 7.71
CA ILE A 56 12.69 -23.77 7.45
C ILE A 56 11.86 -23.39 6.21
N SER A 57 11.94 -24.18 5.15
CA SER A 57 11.16 -23.95 3.92
C SER A 57 9.65 -23.99 4.19
N LYS A 58 9.17 -25.02 4.89
CA LYS A 58 7.75 -25.13 5.30
C LYS A 58 7.33 -23.96 6.19
N ALA A 59 8.15 -23.58 7.18
CA ALA A 59 7.86 -22.45 8.05
C ALA A 59 7.76 -21.13 7.27
N LYS A 60 8.65 -20.90 6.29
CA LYS A 60 8.60 -19.73 5.40
C LYS A 60 7.34 -19.73 4.55
N ALA A 61 6.95 -20.87 3.99
CA ALA A 61 5.72 -21.01 3.22
C ALA A 61 4.47 -20.70 4.07
N LEU A 62 4.42 -21.20 5.31
CA LEU A 62 3.34 -20.90 6.24
C LEU A 62 3.29 -19.41 6.61
N LYS A 63 4.44 -18.78 6.87
CA LYS A 63 4.53 -17.32 7.10
C LYS A 63 3.98 -16.55 5.90
N LYS A 64 4.35 -16.93 4.67
CA LYS A 64 3.82 -16.31 3.44
C LYS A 64 2.30 -16.43 3.36
N ARG A 65 1.73 -17.62 3.59
CA ARG A 65 0.27 -17.84 3.60
C ARG A 65 -0.44 -17.00 4.67
N LYS A 66 0.16 -16.85 5.85
CA LYS A 66 -0.38 -15.98 6.92
C LYS A 66 -0.40 -14.50 6.52
N LEU A 67 0.55 -14.05 5.70
CA LEU A 67 0.62 -12.66 5.23
C LEU A 67 -0.30 -12.39 4.04
N THR A 68 -0.49 -13.36 3.14
CA THR A 68 -1.31 -13.20 1.92
C THR A 68 -2.73 -13.78 2.10
N LEU A 69 -2.87 -15.11 2.01
CA LEU A 69 -4.17 -15.80 1.98
C LEU A 69 -5.01 -15.53 3.23
N LEU A 70 -4.38 -15.51 4.41
CA LEU A 70 -5.11 -15.23 5.66
C LEU A 70 -5.62 -13.79 5.68
N ARG A 71 -4.86 -12.83 5.15
CA ARG A 71 -5.30 -11.44 5.02
C ARG A 71 -6.49 -11.37 4.06
N GLU A 72 -6.38 -11.97 2.89
CA GLU A 72 -7.42 -12.01 1.85
C GLU A 72 -8.71 -12.65 2.38
N LEU A 73 -8.61 -13.78 3.10
CA LEU A 73 -9.77 -14.44 3.69
C LEU A 73 -10.48 -13.56 4.73
N LYS A 74 -9.72 -12.83 5.56
CA LYS A 74 -10.27 -11.88 6.54
C LYS A 74 -10.94 -10.67 5.89
N THR A 75 -10.49 -10.26 4.71
CA THR A 75 -11.06 -9.14 3.97
C THR A 75 -12.14 -9.56 2.97
N ARG A 76 -12.32 -10.86 2.70
CA ARG A 76 -13.26 -11.37 1.69
C ARG A 76 -14.69 -10.84 1.84
N THR A 77 -15.15 -10.64 3.08
CA THR A 77 -16.51 -10.15 3.36
C THR A 77 -16.59 -8.62 3.49
N LYS A 78 -15.47 -7.91 3.33
CA LYS A 78 -15.39 -6.46 3.46
C LYS A 78 -15.31 -5.84 2.07
N SER A 79 -16.14 -4.83 1.82
CA SER A 79 -16.13 -4.02 0.59
C SER A 79 -15.16 -2.84 0.65
N ASN A 80 -14.63 -2.50 1.83
CA ASN A 80 -13.85 -1.28 2.03
C ASN A 80 -12.34 -1.55 1.87
N GLU A 81 -11.66 -0.76 1.05
CA GLU A 81 -10.20 -0.76 0.89
C GLU A 81 -9.61 0.60 1.28
N PHE A 82 -8.56 0.57 2.12
CA PHE A 82 -7.80 1.78 2.45
C PHE A 82 -6.61 1.91 1.50
N VAL A 83 -6.68 2.89 0.58
CA VAL A 83 -5.60 3.19 -0.36
C VAL A 83 -4.87 4.46 0.08
N ASP A 84 -3.62 4.34 0.49
CA ASP A 84 -2.77 5.50 0.75
C ASP A 84 -2.37 6.20 -0.56
N ARG A 85 -2.87 7.42 -0.74
CA ARG A 85 -2.63 8.29 -1.90
C ARG A 85 -1.67 9.45 -1.58
N ARG A 86 -1.04 9.46 -0.40
CA ARG A 86 -0.08 10.51 -0.04
C ARG A 86 1.12 10.48 -0.97
N ILE A 87 1.58 11.67 -1.37
CA ILE A 87 2.75 11.81 -2.25
C ILE A 87 3.98 11.19 -1.58
N GLY A 88 4.67 10.34 -2.34
CA GLY A 88 5.94 9.73 -1.97
C GLY A 88 5.90 8.58 -0.96
N GLU A 89 4.73 8.15 -0.46
CA GLU A 89 4.68 7.05 0.53
C GLU A 89 5.07 5.69 -0.07
N LYS A 90 4.73 5.46 -1.34
CA LYS A 90 5.00 4.19 -2.06
C LYS A 90 6.29 4.21 -2.88
N THR A 91 6.92 5.37 -3.06
CA THR A 91 8.12 5.52 -3.89
C THR A 91 9.37 5.55 -3.03
N LYS A 92 10.33 4.66 -3.30
CA LYS A 92 11.60 4.58 -2.55
C LYS A 92 12.60 5.70 -2.89
N GLY A 93 12.33 6.48 -3.93
CA GLY A 93 13.26 7.48 -4.48
C GLY A 93 13.19 8.89 -3.89
N MET A 94 12.26 9.18 -2.96
CA MET A 94 12.15 10.52 -2.37
C MET A 94 12.70 10.54 -0.93
N SER A 95 13.50 11.57 -0.62
CA SER A 95 13.93 11.84 0.76
C SER A 95 12.71 12.14 1.66
N ALA A 96 12.87 12.05 2.97
CA ALA A 96 11.76 12.35 3.89
C ALA A 96 11.32 13.82 3.76
N GLU A 97 12.27 14.72 3.58
CA GLU A 97 12.08 16.16 3.42
C GLU A 97 11.36 16.48 2.11
N ASP A 98 11.79 15.90 0.99
CA ASP A 98 11.14 16.11 -0.30
C ASP A 98 9.69 15.61 -0.30
N ARG A 99 9.40 14.52 0.42
CA ARG A 99 8.03 14.02 0.61
C ARG A 99 7.15 15.04 1.33
N LEU A 100 7.68 15.67 2.37
CA LEU A 100 6.98 16.70 3.13
C LEU A 100 6.77 17.96 2.29
N ALA A 101 7.81 18.44 1.59
CA ALA A 101 7.76 19.60 0.72
C ALA A 101 6.75 19.41 -0.43
N ALA A 102 6.75 18.23 -1.07
CA ALA A 102 5.81 17.91 -2.13
C ALA A 102 4.35 17.83 -1.64
N ARG A 103 4.13 17.29 -0.43
CA ARG A 103 2.81 17.28 0.23
C ARG A 103 2.33 18.71 0.50
N PHE A 104 3.19 19.53 1.08
CA PHE A 104 2.89 20.93 1.39
C PHE A 104 2.58 21.75 0.13
N ALA A 105 3.38 21.58 -0.92
CA ALA A 105 3.15 22.26 -2.20
C ALA A 105 1.84 21.82 -2.86
N ALA A 106 1.51 20.52 -2.82
CA ALA A 106 0.24 20.01 -3.34
C ALA A 106 -0.97 20.52 -2.54
N GLU A 107 -0.85 20.60 -1.22
CA GLU A 107 -1.88 21.15 -0.34
C GLU A 107 -2.12 22.64 -0.62
N ARG A 108 -1.05 23.45 -0.69
CA ARG A 108 -1.13 24.87 -1.07
C ARG A 108 -1.77 25.07 -2.45
N LYS A 109 -1.39 24.25 -3.43
CA LYS A 109 -2.02 24.29 -4.77
C LYS A 109 -3.49 23.91 -4.75
N LYS A 110 -3.92 22.99 -3.88
CA LYS A 110 -5.33 22.63 -3.73
C LYS A 110 -6.12 23.73 -3.05
N GLN A 111 -5.60 24.33 -1.99
CA GLN A 111 -6.21 25.46 -1.28
C GLN A 111 -6.43 26.64 -2.23
N ASN A 112 -5.42 27.03 -3.01
CA ASN A 112 -5.52 28.14 -3.97
C ASN A 112 -6.53 27.91 -5.11
N LYS A 113 -6.97 26.68 -5.37
CA LYS A 113 -7.99 26.38 -6.40
C LYS A 113 -9.42 26.36 -5.86
N GLN A 114 -9.58 26.25 -4.54
CA GLN A 114 -10.89 26.26 -3.88
C GLN A 114 -11.38 27.68 -3.55
N THR A 115 -10.57 28.71 -3.83
CA THR A 115 -10.91 30.12 -3.61
C THR A 115 -11.83 30.70 -4.69
N LEU A 116 -12.41 29.89 -5.58
CA LEU A 116 -13.47 30.33 -6.52
C LEU A 116 -14.70 30.89 -5.79
N PHE A 117 -14.92 30.45 -4.55
CA PHE A 117 -16.02 30.92 -3.69
C PHE A 117 -15.53 31.79 -2.52
N ASN A 118 -14.24 32.13 -2.46
CA ASN A 118 -13.74 33.11 -1.50
C ASN A 118 -13.90 34.50 -2.12
N LEU A 119 -15.15 34.91 -2.32
CA LEU A 119 -15.49 36.29 -2.64
C LEU A 119 -15.24 37.08 -1.35
N GLU A 120 -14.01 37.56 -1.18
CA GLU A 120 -13.75 38.61 -0.20
C GLU A 120 -14.71 39.78 -0.47
N ASP A 121 -15.07 40.55 0.55
CA ASP A 121 -16.10 41.62 0.58
C ASP A 121 -15.99 42.70 -0.53
N ASN A 122 -15.04 42.57 -1.45
CA ASN A 122 -14.73 43.45 -2.56
C ASN A 122 -15.52 43.15 -3.84
N THR A 123 -16.35 42.09 -3.89
CA THR A 123 -17.21 41.80 -5.06
C THR A 123 -18.68 41.85 -4.69
N GLU A 124 -19.41 42.79 -5.29
CA GLU A 124 -20.85 42.97 -5.09
C GLU A 124 -21.61 41.72 -5.54
N LEU A 125 -22.35 41.12 -4.61
CA LEU A 125 -23.08 39.87 -4.83
C LEU A 125 -24.32 40.16 -5.69
N THR A 126 -24.42 39.55 -6.89
CA THR A 126 -25.51 39.81 -7.84
C THR A 126 -26.39 38.58 -8.10
N HIS A 127 -27.71 38.75 -8.17
CA HIS A 127 -28.69 37.75 -8.59
C HIS A 127 -29.47 38.28 -9.79
N MET A 128 -29.40 37.57 -10.93
CA MET A 128 -30.06 37.99 -12.18
C MET A 128 -29.70 39.41 -12.66
N GLY A 129 -28.48 39.87 -12.37
CA GLY A 129 -28.00 41.21 -12.74
C GLY A 129 -28.34 42.33 -11.76
N GLN A 130 -29.00 42.03 -10.63
CA GLN A 130 -29.26 42.98 -9.55
C GLN A 130 -28.38 42.68 -8.33
N THR A 131 -27.89 43.72 -7.65
CA THR A 131 -27.13 43.55 -6.41
C THR A 131 -28.06 43.04 -5.29
N LEU A 132 -27.61 42.07 -4.50
CA LEU A 132 -28.39 41.46 -3.43
C LEU A 132 -28.74 42.46 -2.31
N SER A 133 -27.93 43.51 -2.12
CA SER A 133 -28.22 44.63 -1.22
C SER A 133 -29.47 45.43 -1.60
N GLU A 134 -29.85 45.42 -2.89
CA GLU A 134 -31.06 46.07 -3.39
C GLU A 134 -32.30 45.18 -3.15
N ILE A 135 -32.14 43.86 -3.36
CA ILE A 135 -33.20 42.85 -3.19
C ILE A 135 -33.61 42.71 -1.71
N GLU A 136 -32.70 42.86 -0.75
CA GLU A 136 -33.00 42.88 0.70
C GLU A 136 -33.97 43.99 1.12
N LYS A 137 -34.19 45.02 0.28
CA LYS A 137 -35.14 46.09 0.56
C LYS A 137 -36.59 45.67 0.34
N TYR A 138 -36.84 44.43 -0.10
CA TYR A 138 -38.17 43.82 -0.30
C TYR A 138 -39.16 44.78 -0.99
N GLU A 139 -38.70 45.57 -1.97
CA GLU A 139 -39.64 46.24 -2.87
C GLU A 139 -40.28 45.16 -3.71
N ASP A 140 -41.48 44.74 -3.30
CA ASP A 140 -42.36 43.83 -4.02
C ASP A 140 -42.81 44.53 -5.31
N PRO A 141 -42.22 44.22 -6.49
CA PRO A 141 -42.81 44.65 -7.73
C PRO A 141 -43.95 43.65 -7.95
N ARG A 142 -45.13 43.96 -7.40
CA ARG A 142 -46.37 43.23 -7.69
C ARG A 142 -46.57 43.21 -9.21
N SER A 143 -46.06 42.16 -9.83
CA SER A 143 -46.33 41.71 -11.17
C SER A 143 -47.59 40.87 -11.07
N ASP A 144 -48.73 41.56 -11.08
CA ASP A 144 -50.03 40.95 -11.36
C ASP A 144 -50.05 40.53 -12.83
N ASP A 145 -49.77 39.24 -13.08
CA ASP A 145 -50.29 38.51 -14.23
C ASP A 145 -50.18 37.00 -13.96
N GLU A 146 -51.28 36.42 -13.47
CA GLU A 146 -51.49 34.96 -13.47
C GLU A 146 -51.72 34.50 -14.91
N GLY A 147 -50.78 33.74 -15.46
CA GLY A 147 -50.90 33.15 -16.79
C GLY A 147 -50.19 31.80 -16.87
N ASP A 148 -51.01 30.76 -17.00
CA ASP A 148 -50.68 29.35 -17.23
C ASP A 148 -49.46 29.09 -18.16
N ASP A 149 -48.69 28.04 -17.87
CA ASP A 149 -48.75 26.80 -18.67
C ASP A 149 -47.60 25.81 -18.39
N ALA A 150 -47.95 24.54 -18.55
CA ALA A 150 -47.15 23.36 -18.34
C ALA A 150 -45.84 23.33 -19.15
N LEU A 151 -44.74 22.94 -18.50
CA LEU A 151 -43.52 22.50 -19.19
C LEU A 151 -43.05 21.14 -18.67
N GLY A 152 -43.13 20.16 -19.58
CA GLY A 152 -42.91 18.75 -19.34
C GLY A 152 -41.45 18.40 -19.03
N GLY A 153 -41.30 17.40 -18.16
CA GLY A 153 -40.02 16.80 -17.82
C GLY A 153 -39.41 16.09 -19.03
N THR A 154 -38.26 16.59 -19.48
CA THR A 154 -37.39 15.90 -20.43
C THR A 154 -36.49 14.94 -19.65
N VAL A 155 -36.80 13.64 -19.73
CA VAL A 155 -35.92 12.58 -19.23
C VAL A 155 -34.74 12.48 -20.19
N GLY A 156 -33.59 12.98 -19.74
CA GLY A 156 -32.31 12.85 -20.43
C GLY A 156 -31.97 11.37 -20.67
N THR A 157 -31.83 11.03 -21.94
CA THR A 157 -31.30 9.75 -22.42
C THR A 157 -29.93 9.50 -21.81
N GLY A 158 -29.80 8.40 -21.07
CA GLY A 158 -28.57 7.97 -20.42
C GLY A 158 -27.42 7.87 -21.42
N GLY A 159 -26.34 8.59 -21.11
CA GLY A 159 -25.08 8.53 -21.84
C GLY A 159 -24.47 7.14 -21.80
N ALA A 160 -24.03 6.70 -22.98
CA ALA A 160 -23.22 5.51 -23.18
C ALA A 160 -21.89 5.61 -22.40
N VAL A 161 -21.57 4.55 -21.66
CA VAL A 161 -20.24 4.36 -21.05
C VAL A 161 -19.30 3.79 -22.12
N PRO A 162 -18.18 4.44 -22.45
CA PRO A 162 -17.17 3.82 -23.30
C PRO A 162 -16.38 2.77 -22.51
N GLU A 163 -16.30 1.57 -23.07
CA GLU A 163 -15.39 0.50 -22.65
C GLU A 163 -13.95 1.00 -22.73
N GLY A 164 -13.27 1.04 -21.58
CA GLY A 164 -11.85 1.34 -21.49
C GLY A 164 -11.02 0.09 -21.79
N GLU A 165 -10.34 0.08 -22.94
CA GLU A 165 -9.30 -0.88 -23.26
C GLU A 165 -8.13 -0.76 -22.27
N ILE A 166 -7.81 -1.85 -21.57
CA ILE A 166 -6.63 -1.91 -20.71
C ILE A 166 -5.43 -2.31 -21.57
N SER A 167 -4.56 -1.34 -21.86
CA SER A 167 -3.31 -1.56 -22.59
C SER A 167 -2.41 -2.58 -21.86
N ARG A 168 -1.78 -3.44 -22.66
CA ARG A 168 -0.94 -4.57 -22.22
C ARG A 168 0.48 -4.18 -21.76
N GLU A 169 0.73 -2.92 -21.45
CA GLU A 169 2.07 -2.42 -21.12
C GLU A 169 2.28 -2.36 -19.60
N GLY A 170 2.29 -3.52 -18.96
CA GLY A 170 2.44 -3.60 -17.49
C GLY A 170 3.36 -4.70 -16.99
N ARG A 171 4.16 -5.33 -17.86
CA ARG A 171 5.02 -6.47 -17.47
C ARG A 171 6.53 -6.24 -17.64
N SER A 172 6.97 -5.24 -18.41
CA SER A 172 8.39 -5.08 -18.77
C SER A 172 9.26 -4.45 -17.67
N ALA A 173 8.70 -3.60 -16.80
CA ALA A 173 9.52 -2.88 -15.81
C ALA A 173 9.99 -3.75 -14.63
N LEU A 174 9.22 -4.78 -14.26
CA LEU A 174 9.54 -5.64 -13.12
C LEU A 174 10.61 -6.68 -13.48
N GLU A 175 10.66 -7.13 -14.74
CA GLU A 175 11.63 -8.12 -15.23
C GLU A 175 13.04 -7.52 -15.36
N ALA A 176 13.15 -6.27 -15.83
CA ALA A 176 14.43 -5.57 -15.98
C ALA A 176 15.11 -5.26 -14.62
N VAL A 177 14.32 -4.92 -13.60
CA VAL A 177 14.85 -4.65 -12.24
C VAL A 177 15.33 -5.94 -11.56
N THR A 178 14.65 -7.07 -11.80
CA THR A 178 15.11 -8.37 -11.30
C THR A 178 16.38 -8.86 -12.00
N LEU A 179 16.52 -8.64 -13.31
CA LEU A 179 17.73 -9.01 -14.04
C LEU A 179 18.95 -8.16 -13.64
N LEU A 180 18.79 -6.84 -13.49
CA LEU A 180 19.90 -5.96 -13.11
C LEU A 180 20.40 -6.21 -11.67
N SER A 181 19.50 -6.56 -10.74
CA SER A 181 19.89 -6.90 -9.36
C SER A 181 20.58 -8.25 -9.24
N VAL A 182 20.25 -9.23 -10.10
CA VAL A 182 20.94 -10.53 -10.15
C VAL A 182 22.35 -10.38 -10.75
N VAL A 183 22.52 -9.60 -11.82
CA VAL A 183 23.84 -9.34 -12.43
C VAL A 183 24.78 -8.62 -11.47
N ALA A 184 24.32 -7.54 -10.82
CA ALA A 184 25.13 -6.79 -9.85
C ALA A 184 25.47 -7.57 -8.56
N SER A 185 24.79 -8.68 -8.29
CA SER A 185 25.08 -9.59 -7.17
C SER A 185 26.10 -10.66 -7.58
N GLY A 186 26.03 -11.12 -8.83
CA GLY A 186 26.96 -12.08 -9.41
C GLY A 186 28.39 -11.55 -9.52
N ASP A 187 28.55 -10.30 -9.97
CA ASP A 187 29.89 -9.69 -10.14
C ASP A 187 30.59 -9.43 -8.80
N ARG A 188 29.82 -9.08 -7.76
CA ARG A 188 30.35 -8.92 -6.40
C ARG A 188 30.80 -10.23 -5.78
N ALA A 189 30.09 -11.33 -6.03
CA ALA A 189 30.50 -12.65 -5.55
C ALA A 189 31.77 -13.14 -6.26
N LYS A 190 31.90 -12.87 -7.57
CA LYS A 190 33.06 -13.27 -8.38
C LYS A 190 34.33 -12.51 -7.97
N ALA A 191 34.21 -11.21 -7.67
CA ALA A 191 35.32 -10.39 -7.18
C ALA A 191 35.82 -10.81 -5.79
N GLN A 192 34.91 -11.19 -4.88
CA GLN A 192 35.29 -11.66 -3.54
C GLN A 192 36.02 -13.01 -3.59
N THR A 193 35.61 -13.94 -4.46
CA THR A 193 36.33 -15.21 -4.66
C THR A 193 37.69 -15.05 -5.35
N ALA A 194 37.89 -14.01 -6.16
CA ALA A 194 39.18 -13.73 -6.79
C ALA A 194 40.19 -13.13 -5.79
N ALA A 195 39.73 -12.27 -4.88
CA ALA A 195 40.57 -11.67 -3.84
C ALA A 195 41.08 -12.68 -2.80
N CYS A 196 40.30 -13.73 -2.51
CA CYS A 196 40.71 -14.78 -1.55
C CYS A 196 41.61 -15.88 -2.14
N ARG A 197 41.92 -15.84 -3.46
CA ARG A 197 42.73 -16.87 -4.13
C ARG A 197 44.21 -16.50 -4.31
N ASN A 198 44.57 -15.25 -4.01
CA ASN A 198 45.94 -14.72 -4.11
C ASN A 198 46.56 -14.41 -2.73
N LEU A 199 46.10 -15.10 -1.69
CA LEU A 199 46.71 -15.15 -0.35
C LEU A 199 47.00 -16.61 0.01
#